data_AF-A0A7V6C8E1-F1
#
_entry.id   AF-A0A7V6C8E1-F1
#
_cell.length_a   1.000
_cell.length_b   1.000
_cell.length_c   1.000
_cell.angle_alpha   90.00
_cell.angle_beta   90.00
_cell.angle_gamma   90.00
#
_symmetry.space_group_name_H-M   'P 1'
#
loop_
_entity.id
_entity.type
_entity.pdbx_description
1 polymer ?
#
loop_
_entity_poly.entity_id
_entity_poly.type
_entity_poly.pdbx_seq_one_letter_code
_entity_poly.pdbx_strand_id
1 'polypeptide(L)'
;MKEQAQAMVMASFVGDSLALGAHWIYSTTKIAKDIGRMEDYRKPGEGSYHPTKDKGEFTHYGDQAFVLLESLAEKKDFDLEEFSLKWREMFKDYTGYIDQATKGTLLNISNGASPMESGSSSNDIAGAARIAPLVYCLRNDPDILVSSARAQTAMTHRDPDTVGSSEFFARIAHCILTGGSPSMSITEVTDKYFKDTPIAVWVEKGIESKGHDSVETIRAFGQSCHTPDAFPGIIHLITKYEGDLKEALIQSVIAGGDSAARSMIVGMILGAHLGMEAIPEAWIFGLKRAEQIEALLSSIG
;
A
#
# COMPACT_ATOMS: atom_id res chain seq x y z
N MET A 1 2.84 20.09 5.68
CA MET A 1 3.07 18.72 6.19
C MET A 1 1.78 18.00 6.55
N LYS A 2 0.90 18.54 7.42
CA LYS A 2 -0.33 17.84 7.82
C LYS A 2 -1.28 17.56 6.65
N GLU A 3 -1.58 18.55 5.82
CA GLU A 3 -2.44 18.39 4.63
C GLU A 3 -1.87 17.37 3.64
N GLN A 4 -0.57 17.43 3.36
CA GLN A 4 0.12 16.44 2.51
C GLN A 4 0.06 15.02 3.13
N ALA A 5 0.19 14.92 4.45
CA ALA A 5 0.07 13.63 5.13
C ALA A 5 -1.36 13.09 5.11
N GLN A 6 -2.39 13.94 5.16
CA GLN A 6 -3.78 13.52 4.97
C GLN A 6 -4.03 13.04 3.54
N ALA A 7 -3.52 13.78 2.55
CA ALA A 7 -3.61 13.41 1.14
C ALA A 7 -2.90 12.08 0.85
N MET A 8 -1.74 11.83 1.44
CA MET A 8 -1.02 10.56 1.39
C MET A 8 -1.89 9.39 1.86
N VAL A 9 -2.55 9.51 3.01
CA VAL A 9 -3.41 8.43 3.53
C VAL A 9 -4.64 8.24 2.63
N MET A 10 -5.30 9.33 2.25
CA MET A 10 -6.47 9.29 1.37
C MET A 10 -6.13 8.63 0.02
N ALA A 11 -5.03 9.04 -0.61
CA ALA A 11 -4.57 8.49 -1.88
C ALA A 11 -4.21 7.00 -1.79
N SER A 12 -3.65 6.54 -0.66
CA SER A 12 -3.39 5.12 -0.43
C SER A 12 -4.68 4.29 -0.41
N PHE A 13 -5.69 4.75 0.34
CA PHE A 13 -7.01 4.09 0.37
C PHE A 13 -7.76 4.17 -0.97
N VAL A 14 -7.67 5.30 -1.67
CA VAL A 14 -8.20 5.46 -3.03
C VAL A 14 -7.52 4.46 -3.97
N GLY A 15 -6.20 4.28 -3.87
CA GLY A 15 -5.44 3.32 -4.67
C GLY A 15 -5.92 1.88 -4.48
N ASP A 16 -6.14 1.45 -3.24
CA ASP A 16 -6.72 0.12 -2.95
C ASP A 16 -8.12 -0.03 -3.56
N SER A 17 -9.01 0.93 -3.29
CA SER A 17 -10.40 0.84 -3.72
C SER A 17 -10.55 0.92 -5.25
N LEU A 18 -9.71 1.71 -5.92
CA LEU A 18 -9.69 1.81 -7.38
C LEU A 18 -9.25 0.49 -8.03
N ALA A 19 -8.31 -0.20 -7.39
CA ALA A 19 -7.80 -1.49 -7.86
C ALA A 19 -8.81 -2.63 -7.71
N LEU A 20 -9.72 -2.56 -6.72
CA LEU A 20 -10.63 -3.64 -6.32
C LEU A 20 -11.30 -4.37 -7.50
N GLY A 21 -11.87 -3.63 -8.45
CA GLY A 21 -12.61 -4.23 -9.57
C GLY A 21 -11.74 -5.01 -10.57
N ALA A 22 -10.45 -4.70 -10.67
CA ALA A 22 -9.50 -5.37 -11.56
C ALA A 22 -8.48 -6.25 -10.81
N HIS A 23 -8.53 -6.28 -9.48
CA HIS A 23 -7.57 -6.95 -8.64
C HIS A 23 -7.48 -8.46 -8.97
N TRP A 24 -6.25 -8.94 -9.14
CA TRP A 24 -5.89 -10.29 -9.58
C TRP A 24 -6.44 -10.74 -10.94
N ILE A 25 -6.87 -9.81 -11.79
CA ILE A 25 -6.99 -10.06 -13.22
C ILE A 25 -5.61 -9.89 -13.86
N TYR A 26 -4.94 -11.00 -14.17
CA TYR A 26 -3.59 -10.97 -14.75
C TYR A 26 -3.58 -10.62 -16.25
N SER A 27 -4.66 -10.93 -16.97
CA SER A 27 -4.76 -10.62 -18.40
C SER A 27 -5.06 -9.14 -18.61
N THR A 28 -4.05 -8.39 -19.04
CA THR A 28 -4.19 -6.96 -19.40
C THR A 28 -5.14 -6.76 -20.58
N THR A 29 -5.19 -7.70 -21.52
CA THR A 29 -6.18 -7.71 -22.62
C THR A 29 -7.60 -7.86 -22.08
N LYS A 30 -7.82 -8.72 -21.06
CA LYS A 30 -9.13 -8.86 -20.42
C LYS A 30 -9.52 -7.58 -19.70
N ILE A 31 -8.60 -6.95 -18.96
CA ILE A 31 -8.86 -5.65 -18.32
C ILE A 31 -9.24 -4.61 -19.38
N ALA A 32 -8.44 -4.46 -20.45
CA ALA A 32 -8.71 -3.49 -21.50
C ALA A 32 -10.07 -3.70 -22.18
N LYS A 33 -10.51 -4.95 -22.34
CA LYS A 33 -11.80 -5.30 -22.96
C LYS A 33 -13.00 -5.11 -22.02
N ASP A 34 -12.90 -5.64 -20.81
CA ASP A 34 -14.06 -5.80 -19.92
C ASP A 34 -14.22 -4.61 -18.95
N ILE A 35 -13.12 -3.92 -18.64
CA ILE A 35 -13.07 -2.80 -17.70
C ILE A 35 -12.72 -1.50 -18.41
N GLY A 36 -11.76 -1.56 -19.34
CA GLY A 36 -11.21 -0.40 -20.02
C GLY A 36 -10.27 0.40 -19.13
N ARG A 37 -10.26 1.73 -19.32
CA ARG A 37 -9.49 2.65 -18.50
C ARG A 37 -10.16 2.80 -17.13
N MET A 38 -9.40 2.61 -16.05
CA MET A 38 -9.93 2.62 -14.69
C MET A 38 -10.12 4.06 -14.15
N GLU A 39 -11.10 4.78 -14.69
CA GLU A 39 -11.38 6.16 -14.29
C GLU A 39 -12.36 6.27 -13.12
N ASP A 40 -13.04 5.19 -12.75
CA ASP A 40 -14.04 5.12 -11.68
C ASP A 40 -13.99 3.78 -10.97
N TYR A 41 -14.51 3.73 -9.74
CA TYR A 41 -14.66 2.48 -8.99
C TYR A 41 -15.53 1.46 -9.72
N ARG A 42 -15.03 0.24 -9.80
CA ARG A 42 -15.74 -0.90 -10.38
C ARG A 42 -16.01 -1.94 -9.32
N LYS A 43 -17.24 -2.46 -9.34
CA LYS A 43 -17.60 -3.63 -8.55
C LYS A 43 -16.82 -4.84 -9.08
N PRO A 44 -16.24 -5.70 -8.22
CA PRO A 44 -15.67 -6.96 -8.65
C PRO A 44 -16.63 -7.79 -9.51
N GLY A 45 -16.13 -8.29 -10.64
CA GLY A 45 -16.91 -9.13 -11.54
C GLY A 45 -17.14 -10.55 -11.00
N GLU A 46 -17.97 -11.32 -11.69
CA GLU A 46 -18.18 -12.74 -11.39
C GLU A 46 -16.86 -13.52 -11.39
N GLY A 47 -16.70 -14.42 -10.41
CA GLY A 47 -15.49 -15.21 -10.24
C GLY A 47 -14.29 -14.44 -9.68
N SER A 48 -14.47 -13.17 -9.27
CA SER A 48 -13.46 -12.44 -8.50
C SER A 48 -13.22 -13.09 -7.14
N TYR A 49 -12.00 -12.90 -6.61
CA TYR A 49 -11.64 -13.25 -5.23
C TYR A 49 -12.31 -12.34 -4.18
N HIS A 50 -12.94 -11.25 -4.60
CA HIS A 50 -13.68 -10.32 -3.73
C HIS A 50 -15.19 -10.32 -4.03
N PRO A 51 -15.90 -11.47 -3.97
CA PRO A 51 -17.30 -11.56 -4.35
C PRO A 51 -18.24 -10.83 -3.37
N THR A 52 -17.78 -10.59 -2.15
CA THR A 52 -18.54 -9.92 -1.09
C THR A 52 -18.41 -8.40 -1.11
N LYS A 53 -17.55 -7.85 -1.98
CA LYS A 53 -17.25 -6.42 -2.03
C LYS A 53 -18.07 -5.68 -3.09
N ASP A 54 -18.31 -4.39 -2.86
CA ASP A 54 -18.94 -3.47 -3.78
C ASP A 54 -17.97 -2.34 -4.22
N LYS A 55 -18.33 -1.60 -5.27
CA LYS A 55 -17.54 -0.46 -5.75
C LYS A 55 -17.33 0.57 -4.64
N GLY A 56 -16.11 1.11 -4.55
CA GLY A 56 -15.73 2.08 -3.53
C GLY A 56 -15.39 1.46 -2.17
N GLU A 57 -15.53 0.14 -2.01
CA GLU A 57 -14.99 -0.58 -0.85
C GLU A 57 -13.53 -0.95 -1.04
N PHE A 58 -12.92 -1.48 0.01
CA PHE A 58 -11.54 -1.93 0.00
C PHE A 58 -11.40 -3.39 -0.37
N THR A 59 -10.23 -3.75 -0.87
CA THR A 59 -9.73 -5.13 -0.77
C THR A 59 -9.41 -5.46 0.69
N HIS A 60 -9.01 -6.70 0.95
CA HIS A 60 -8.49 -7.11 2.25
C HIS A 60 -7.23 -6.36 2.71
N TYR A 61 -6.48 -5.73 1.80
CA TYR A 61 -5.32 -4.91 2.17
C TYR A 61 -5.76 -3.57 2.76
N GLY A 62 -6.69 -2.88 2.08
CA GLY A 62 -7.30 -1.65 2.59
C GLY A 62 -8.08 -1.86 3.89
N ASP A 63 -8.80 -2.97 4.05
CA ASP A 63 -9.47 -3.29 5.32
C ASP A 63 -8.47 -3.39 6.49
N GLN A 64 -7.35 -4.08 6.29
CA GLN A 64 -6.30 -4.18 7.31
C GLN A 64 -5.60 -2.84 7.58
N ALA A 65 -5.39 -2.00 6.56
CA ALA A 65 -4.87 -0.64 6.75
C ALA A 65 -5.87 0.26 7.49
N PHE A 66 -7.18 0.05 7.30
CA PHE A 66 -8.20 0.77 8.03
C PHE A 66 -8.19 0.40 9.52
N VAL A 67 -8.03 -0.89 9.86
CA VAL A 67 -7.86 -1.32 11.26
C VAL A 67 -6.59 -0.72 11.89
N LEU A 68 -5.50 -0.59 11.13
CA LEU A 68 -4.31 0.12 11.59
C LEU A 68 -4.61 1.58 11.90
N LEU A 69 -5.35 2.28 11.02
CA LEU A 69 -5.77 3.66 11.24
C LEU A 69 -6.65 3.79 12.50
N GLU A 70 -7.58 2.87 12.73
CA GLU A 70 -8.40 2.83 13.96
C GLU A 70 -7.53 2.65 15.21
N SER A 71 -6.56 1.74 15.18
CA SER A 71 -5.62 1.52 16.28
C SER A 71 -4.83 2.78 16.62
N LEU A 72 -4.31 3.46 15.59
CA LEU A 72 -3.54 4.70 15.74
C LEU A 72 -4.41 5.85 16.23
N ALA A 73 -5.66 5.95 15.78
CA ALA A 73 -6.59 6.97 16.25
C ALA A 73 -6.93 6.82 17.74
N GLU A 74 -7.01 5.60 18.24
CA GLU A 74 -7.28 5.32 19.65
C GLU A 74 -6.07 5.62 20.54
N LYS A 75 -4.87 5.17 20.15
CA LYS A 75 -3.66 5.32 20.97
C LYS A 75 -2.91 6.64 20.75
N LYS A 76 -3.14 7.29 19.61
CA LYS A 76 -2.35 8.42 19.09
C LYS A 76 -0.85 8.13 18.97
N ASP A 77 -0.54 6.84 18.87
CA ASP A 77 0.79 6.27 18.74
C ASP A 77 0.64 4.84 18.21
N PHE A 78 1.73 4.21 17.78
CA PHE A 78 1.72 2.82 17.39
C PHE A 78 1.96 1.89 18.58
N ASP A 79 0.98 1.04 18.86
CA ASP A 79 1.08 -0.05 19.82
C ASP A 79 0.84 -1.38 19.07
N LEU A 80 1.87 -2.23 19.05
CA LEU A 80 1.86 -3.50 18.32
C LEU A 80 0.84 -4.50 18.89
N GLU A 81 0.69 -4.53 20.21
CA GLU A 81 -0.24 -5.43 20.90
C GLU A 81 -1.69 -5.02 20.61
N GLU A 82 -1.99 -3.73 20.69
CA GLU A 82 -3.30 -3.18 20.35
C GLU A 82 -3.65 -3.44 18.89
N PHE A 83 -2.73 -3.14 17.97
CA PHE A 83 -2.96 -3.38 16.55
C PHE A 83 -3.21 -4.87 16.28
N SER A 84 -2.41 -5.75 16.87
CA SER A 84 -2.61 -7.20 16.77
C SER A 84 -3.95 -7.65 17.34
N LEU A 85 -4.40 -7.06 18.45
CA LEU A 85 -5.70 -7.37 19.04
C LEU A 85 -6.85 -6.97 18.10
N LYS A 86 -6.87 -5.73 17.61
CA LYS A 86 -7.90 -5.26 16.67
C LYS A 86 -7.86 -6.04 15.34
N TRP A 87 -6.67 -6.33 14.83
CA TRP A 87 -6.48 -7.11 13.61
C TRP A 87 -7.05 -8.53 13.75
N ARG A 88 -6.80 -9.21 14.88
CA ARG A 88 -7.39 -10.52 15.18
C ARG A 88 -8.91 -10.44 15.33
N GLU A 89 -9.41 -9.38 15.96
CA GLU A 89 -10.85 -9.17 16.14
C GLU A 89 -11.56 -9.05 14.79
N MET A 90 -10.98 -8.27 13.86
CA MET A 90 -11.50 -8.13 12.49
C MET A 90 -11.71 -9.50 11.83
N PHE A 91 -10.76 -10.43 11.98
CA PHE A 91 -10.79 -11.73 11.31
C PHE A 91 -11.73 -12.78 11.93
N LYS A 92 -12.37 -12.51 13.07
CA LYS A 92 -13.33 -13.47 13.66
C LYS A 92 -14.58 -13.65 12.80
N ASP A 93 -15.12 -12.54 12.29
CA ASP A 93 -16.36 -12.51 11.49
C ASP A 93 -16.11 -11.94 10.08
N TYR A 94 -14.86 -11.96 9.61
CA TYR A 94 -14.49 -11.39 8.32
C TYR A 94 -15.06 -12.21 7.15
N THR A 95 -15.84 -11.55 6.29
CA THR A 95 -16.50 -12.17 5.14
C THR A 95 -15.77 -11.90 3.81
N GLY A 96 -14.66 -11.16 3.86
CA GLY A 96 -13.82 -10.89 2.69
C GLY A 96 -12.81 -12.01 2.40
N TYR A 97 -11.90 -11.72 1.48
CA TYR A 97 -10.83 -12.66 1.12
C TYR A 97 -9.76 -12.73 2.22
N ILE A 98 -9.38 -13.95 2.62
CA ILE A 98 -8.30 -14.19 3.59
C ILE A 98 -7.11 -14.82 2.86
N ASP A 99 -6.03 -14.05 2.72
CA ASP A 99 -4.79 -14.48 2.05
C ASP A 99 -4.00 -15.52 2.87
N GLN A 100 -2.94 -16.07 2.26
CA GLN A 100 -2.10 -17.06 2.92
C GLN A 100 -1.25 -16.45 4.04
N ALA A 101 -0.86 -15.17 3.92
CA ALA A 101 -0.09 -14.49 4.95
C ALA A 101 -0.88 -14.40 6.26
N THR A 102 -2.11 -13.93 6.16
CA THR A 102 -3.11 -13.84 7.23
C THR A 102 -3.40 -15.21 7.83
N LYS A 103 -3.66 -16.23 7.00
CA LYS A 103 -3.89 -17.61 7.48
C LYS A 103 -2.70 -18.15 8.27
N GLY A 104 -1.49 -17.97 7.74
CA GLY A 104 -0.26 -18.37 8.41
C GLY A 104 -0.06 -17.64 9.74
N THR A 105 -0.32 -16.34 9.77
CA THR A 105 -0.22 -15.53 10.99
C THR A 105 -1.24 -15.92 12.05
N LEU A 106 -2.51 -16.11 11.68
CA LEU A 106 -3.54 -16.58 12.60
C LEU A 106 -3.21 -17.98 13.16
N LEU A 107 -2.66 -18.87 12.32
CA LEU A 107 -2.19 -20.18 12.77
C LEU A 107 -1.04 -20.06 13.79
N ASN A 108 -0.04 -19.23 13.52
CA ASN A 108 1.07 -18.99 14.46
C ASN A 108 0.56 -18.45 15.80
N ILE A 109 -0.37 -17.50 15.78
CA ILE A 109 -1.01 -16.96 17.01
C ILE A 109 -1.75 -18.07 17.75
N SER A 110 -2.52 -18.91 17.05
CA SER A 110 -3.25 -20.02 17.68
C SER A 110 -2.32 -21.04 18.35
N ASN A 111 -1.07 -21.13 17.88
CA ASN A 111 -0.01 -21.95 18.46
C ASN A 111 0.77 -21.22 19.59
N GLY A 112 0.33 -20.03 20.01
CA GLY A 112 0.91 -19.29 21.14
C GLY A 112 2.00 -18.28 20.77
N ALA A 113 2.23 -17.99 19.49
CA ALA A 113 3.18 -16.95 19.10
C ALA A 113 2.71 -15.56 19.55
N SER A 114 3.64 -14.76 20.06
CA SER A 114 3.41 -13.33 20.33
C SER A 114 3.20 -12.55 19.02
N PRO A 115 2.65 -11.32 19.06
CA PRO A 115 2.54 -10.49 17.86
C PRO A 115 3.87 -10.29 17.13
N MET A 116 4.97 -10.15 17.88
CA MET A 116 6.32 -10.01 17.33
C MET A 116 6.81 -11.25 16.56
N GLU A 117 6.29 -12.44 16.87
CA GLU A 117 6.74 -13.72 16.32
C GLU A 117 5.72 -14.37 15.39
N SER A 118 4.53 -13.79 15.28
CA SER A 118 3.39 -14.38 14.58
C SER A 118 3.43 -14.26 13.06
N GLY A 119 4.28 -13.41 12.49
CA GLY A 119 4.37 -13.19 11.04
C GLY A 119 4.54 -14.49 10.24
N SER A 120 3.78 -14.63 9.17
CA SER A 120 3.98 -15.71 8.20
C SER A 120 5.27 -15.51 7.41
N SER A 121 5.78 -16.57 6.76
CA SER A 121 6.89 -16.47 5.81
C SER A 121 6.49 -15.94 4.44
N SER A 122 5.30 -15.34 4.30
CA SER A 122 4.88 -14.71 3.05
C SER A 122 5.82 -13.56 2.70
N ASN A 123 6.23 -13.51 1.44
CA ASN A 123 7.03 -12.44 0.85
C ASN A 123 6.17 -11.47 0.00
N ASP A 124 4.88 -11.39 0.30
CA ASP A 124 3.94 -10.47 -0.34
C ASP A 124 4.17 -9.02 0.12
N ILE A 125 4.30 -8.09 -0.83
CA ILE A 125 4.52 -6.67 -0.59
C ILE A 125 3.38 -6.00 0.20
N ALA A 126 2.19 -6.61 0.24
CA ALA A 126 1.02 -6.13 0.95
C ALA A 126 1.25 -5.85 2.44
N GLY A 127 2.22 -6.52 3.07
CA GLY A 127 2.71 -6.16 4.41
C GLY A 127 3.13 -4.70 4.49
N ALA A 128 3.99 -4.27 3.56
CA ALA A 128 4.55 -2.93 3.46
C ALA A 128 3.56 -1.91 2.86
N ALA A 129 2.57 -2.36 2.08
CA ALA A 129 1.62 -1.46 1.41
C ALA A 129 0.69 -0.70 2.37
N ARG A 130 0.53 -1.19 3.60
CA ARG A 130 -0.48 -0.72 4.57
C ARG A 130 0.03 0.37 5.51
N ILE A 131 1.23 0.91 5.29
CA ILE A 131 1.92 1.77 6.27
C ILE A 131 1.51 3.25 6.24
N ALA A 132 0.69 3.71 5.28
CA ALA A 132 0.34 5.12 5.17
C ALA A 132 -0.23 5.74 6.49
N PRO A 133 -1.12 5.06 7.24
CA PRO A 133 -1.57 5.53 8.55
C PRO A 133 -0.42 5.71 9.57
N LEU A 134 0.58 4.82 9.58
CA LEU A 134 1.76 4.94 10.44
C LEU A 134 2.58 6.16 10.09
N VAL A 135 2.84 6.37 8.78
CA VAL A 135 3.56 7.55 8.32
C VAL A 135 2.82 8.80 8.76
N TYR A 136 1.49 8.85 8.66
CA TYR A 136 0.72 9.99 9.15
C TYR A 136 0.92 10.21 10.65
N CYS A 137 0.70 9.18 11.48
CA CYS A 137 0.75 9.30 12.94
C CYS A 137 2.14 9.67 13.46
N LEU A 138 3.18 9.08 12.86
CA LEU A 138 4.56 9.15 13.37
C LEU A 138 5.48 10.06 12.53
N ARG A 139 4.91 10.86 11.61
CA ARG A 139 5.65 11.73 10.66
C ARG A 139 6.74 12.63 11.27
N ASN A 140 6.62 12.97 12.55
CA ASN A 140 7.53 13.88 13.25
C ASN A 140 8.74 13.16 13.88
N ASP A 141 8.75 11.82 13.94
CA ASP A 141 9.84 11.03 14.48
C ASP A 141 10.20 9.90 13.50
N PRO A 142 11.20 10.11 12.62
CA PRO A 142 11.56 9.15 11.58
C PRO A 142 12.09 7.82 12.14
N ASP A 143 12.71 7.81 13.32
CA ASP A 143 13.26 6.58 13.91
C ASP A 143 12.15 5.71 14.51
N ILE A 144 11.19 6.34 15.21
CA ILE A 144 9.99 5.64 15.68
C ILE A 144 9.13 5.18 14.49
N LEU A 145 8.98 6.00 13.45
CA LEU A 145 8.27 5.62 12.23
C LEU A 145 8.87 4.37 11.59
N VAL A 146 10.19 4.34 11.39
CA VAL A 146 10.86 3.19 10.75
C VAL A 146 10.71 1.92 11.59
N SER A 147 10.98 2.00 12.89
CA SER A 147 10.84 0.83 13.77
C SER A 147 9.38 0.33 13.82
N SER A 148 8.40 1.23 13.83
CA SER A 148 6.97 0.91 13.81
C SER A 148 6.50 0.30 12.49
N ALA A 149 6.95 0.83 11.35
CA ALA A 149 6.63 0.28 10.02
C ALA A 149 7.14 -1.16 9.87
N ARG A 150 8.37 -1.41 10.34
CA ARG A 150 8.95 -2.76 10.38
C ARG A 150 8.15 -3.68 11.29
N ALA A 151 7.78 -3.24 12.49
CA ALA A 151 7.02 -4.03 13.45
C ALA A 151 5.60 -4.36 12.95
N GLN A 152 4.88 -3.39 12.40
CA GLN A 152 3.55 -3.60 11.80
C GLN A 152 3.61 -4.62 10.65
N THR A 153 4.61 -4.50 9.79
CA THR A 153 4.81 -5.41 8.67
C THR A 153 5.14 -6.82 9.18
N ALA A 154 6.12 -6.92 10.09
CA ALA A 154 6.61 -8.17 10.69
C ALA A 154 5.53 -8.97 11.41
N MET A 155 4.50 -8.29 11.97
CA MET A 155 3.37 -8.95 12.62
C MET A 155 2.63 -9.93 11.69
N THR A 156 2.55 -9.62 10.39
CA THR A 156 1.89 -10.49 9.40
C THR A 156 2.86 -11.13 8.39
N HIS A 157 3.98 -10.47 8.10
CA HIS A 157 4.96 -10.85 7.08
C HIS A 157 6.38 -10.74 7.67
N ARG A 158 7.01 -11.87 8.01
CA ARG A 158 8.37 -11.88 8.56
C ARG A 158 9.48 -11.98 7.51
N ASP A 159 9.10 -12.01 6.24
CA ASP A 159 10.04 -12.02 5.13
C ASP A 159 10.94 -10.77 5.18
N PRO A 160 12.29 -10.91 5.18
CA PRO A 160 13.21 -9.79 5.36
C PRO A 160 13.06 -8.69 4.30
N ASP A 161 12.80 -9.07 3.04
CA ASP A 161 12.68 -8.12 1.94
C ASP A 161 11.36 -7.33 2.04
N THR A 162 10.28 -8.00 2.45
CA THR A 162 8.99 -7.36 2.70
C THR A 162 9.07 -6.38 3.87
N VAL A 163 9.71 -6.76 4.98
CA VAL A 163 9.95 -5.87 6.14
C VAL A 163 10.86 -4.71 5.74
N GLY A 164 11.94 -4.98 4.98
CA GLY A 164 12.83 -3.95 4.46
C GLY A 164 12.11 -2.96 3.54
N SER A 165 11.15 -3.43 2.74
CA SER A 165 10.34 -2.59 1.86
C SER A 165 9.47 -1.60 2.65
N SER A 166 8.93 -2.01 3.80
CA SER A 166 8.17 -1.12 4.68
C SER A 166 9.02 0.02 5.23
N GLU A 167 10.25 -0.28 5.63
CA GLU A 167 11.21 0.75 6.06
C GLU A 167 11.57 1.69 4.91
N PHE A 168 11.85 1.13 3.73
CA PHE A 168 12.20 1.90 2.55
C PHE A 168 11.12 2.94 2.21
N PHE A 169 9.86 2.51 2.10
CA PHE A 169 8.77 3.41 1.76
C PHE A 169 8.41 4.38 2.90
N ALA A 170 8.57 3.97 4.17
CA ALA A 170 8.39 4.88 5.31
C ALA A 170 9.41 6.03 5.28
N ARG A 171 10.68 5.74 4.99
CA ARG A 171 11.75 6.76 4.87
C ARG A 171 11.48 7.71 3.72
N ILE A 172 11.10 7.19 2.54
CA ILE A 172 10.77 8.03 1.38
C ILE A 172 9.59 8.94 1.69
N ALA A 173 8.52 8.40 2.27
CA ALA A 173 7.34 9.21 2.61
C ALA A 173 7.70 10.32 3.60
N HIS A 174 8.55 10.04 4.60
CA HIS A 174 9.05 11.07 5.51
C HIS A 174 9.89 12.15 4.79
N CYS A 175 10.81 11.76 3.89
CA CYS A 175 11.59 12.71 3.09
C CYS A 175 10.68 13.61 2.24
N ILE A 176 9.62 13.07 1.64
CA ILE A 176 8.66 13.85 0.84
C ILE A 176 7.87 14.82 1.71
N LEU A 177 7.36 14.35 2.86
CA LEU A 177 6.61 15.20 3.80
C LEU A 177 7.45 16.35 4.40
N THR A 178 8.78 16.23 4.34
CA THR A 178 9.75 17.25 4.77
C THR A 178 10.31 18.10 3.62
N GLY A 179 9.82 17.91 2.39
CA GLY A 179 10.10 18.79 1.24
C GLY A 179 10.87 18.15 0.08
N GLY A 180 11.17 16.85 0.15
CA GLY A 180 11.79 16.10 -0.95
C GLY A 180 10.82 15.81 -2.11
N SER A 181 11.35 15.62 -3.31
CA SER A 181 10.61 15.03 -4.44
C SER A 181 10.75 13.50 -4.45
N PRO A 182 9.75 12.74 -4.91
CA PRO A 182 9.83 11.28 -4.99
C PRO A 182 11.11 10.72 -5.61
N SER A 183 11.53 11.20 -6.79
CA SER A 183 12.71 10.67 -7.48
C SER A 183 14.00 10.90 -6.69
N MET A 184 14.19 12.09 -6.12
CA MET A 184 15.35 12.39 -5.27
C MET A 184 15.34 11.55 -3.98
N SER A 185 14.19 11.49 -3.29
CA SER A 185 14.07 10.73 -2.04
C SER A 185 14.29 9.23 -2.24
N ILE A 186 13.86 8.65 -3.36
CA ILE A 186 14.16 7.26 -3.73
C ILE A 186 15.68 7.04 -3.81
N THR A 187 16.40 7.89 -4.55
CA THR A 187 17.86 7.77 -4.72
C THR A 187 18.59 7.93 -3.40
N GLU A 188 18.28 8.99 -2.64
CA GLU A 188 18.95 9.28 -1.37
C GLU A 188 18.75 8.18 -0.32
N VAL A 189 17.51 7.69 -0.18
CA VAL A 189 17.21 6.59 0.75
C VAL A 189 17.91 5.30 0.33
N THR A 190 17.93 5.02 -0.98
CA THR A 190 18.63 3.84 -1.52
C THR A 190 20.11 3.88 -1.20
N ASP A 191 20.78 4.98 -1.55
CA ASP A 191 22.23 5.15 -1.35
C ASP A 191 22.63 5.09 0.12
N LYS A 192 21.80 5.68 1.00
CA LYS A 192 22.12 5.80 2.42
C LYS A 192 21.86 4.52 3.22
N TYR A 193 20.82 3.76 2.88
CA TYR A 193 20.33 2.67 3.73
C TYR A 193 20.27 1.29 3.05
N PHE A 194 20.22 1.23 1.72
CA PHE A 194 19.88 0.00 0.98
C PHE A 194 20.87 -0.39 -0.12
N LYS A 195 21.98 0.34 -0.27
CA LYS A 195 22.95 0.20 -1.36
C LYS A 195 23.38 -1.25 -1.67
N ASP A 196 23.60 -2.06 -0.63
CA ASP A 196 24.06 -3.44 -0.76
C ASP A 196 22.96 -4.49 -0.52
N THR A 197 21.70 -4.14 -0.81
CA THR A 197 20.52 -5.00 -0.59
C THR A 197 19.76 -5.27 -1.89
N PRO A 198 18.91 -6.32 -1.96
CA PRO A 198 18.05 -6.56 -3.12
C PRO A 198 17.18 -5.37 -3.52
N ILE A 199 16.79 -4.53 -2.55
CA ILE A 199 16.00 -3.31 -2.78
C ILE A 199 16.71 -2.35 -3.73
N ALA A 200 18.03 -2.15 -3.62
CA ALA A 200 18.75 -1.26 -4.54
C ALA A 200 18.66 -1.73 -5.99
N VAL A 201 18.72 -3.05 -6.23
CA VAL A 201 18.57 -3.64 -7.57
C VAL A 201 17.16 -3.42 -8.13
N TRP A 202 16.14 -3.52 -7.29
CA TRP A 202 14.75 -3.27 -7.70
C TRP A 202 14.47 -1.80 -7.97
N VAL A 203 15.09 -0.90 -7.19
CA VAL A 203 15.06 0.55 -7.42
C VAL A 203 15.69 0.88 -8.76
N GLU A 204 16.90 0.39 -9.02
CA GLU A 204 17.61 0.62 -10.29
C GLU A 204 16.75 0.20 -11.49
N LYS A 205 16.22 -1.04 -11.47
CA LYS A 205 15.31 -1.53 -12.52
C LYS A 205 14.11 -0.62 -12.77
N GLY A 206 13.46 -0.16 -11.70
CA GLY A 206 12.29 0.71 -11.81
C GLY A 206 12.61 2.12 -12.32
N ILE A 207 13.78 2.66 -11.95
CA ILE A 207 14.25 3.97 -12.46
C ILE A 207 14.60 3.86 -13.95
N GLU A 208 15.33 2.82 -14.34
CA GLU A 208 15.74 2.59 -15.73
C GLU A 208 14.55 2.40 -16.67
N SER A 209 13.43 1.85 -16.17
CA SER A 209 12.23 1.63 -16.98
C SER A 209 11.37 2.88 -17.19
N LYS A 210 11.67 4.04 -16.58
CA LYS A 210 10.85 5.26 -16.60
C LYS A 210 10.37 5.68 -18.00
N GLY A 211 11.18 5.44 -19.03
CA GLY A 211 10.85 5.77 -20.43
C GLY A 211 9.92 4.78 -21.15
N HIS A 212 9.65 3.61 -20.58
CA HIS A 212 8.91 2.51 -21.22
C HIS A 212 7.41 2.54 -20.89
N ASP A 213 6.61 1.81 -21.67
CA ASP A 213 5.18 1.60 -21.38
C ASP A 213 4.98 0.92 -20.03
N SER A 214 4.03 1.40 -19.22
CA SER A 214 3.86 0.92 -17.85
C SER A 214 3.25 -0.48 -17.76
N VAL A 215 2.30 -0.79 -18.63
CA VAL A 215 1.64 -2.10 -18.64
C VAL A 215 2.62 -3.18 -19.07
N GLU A 216 3.39 -2.92 -20.13
CA GLU A 216 4.42 -3.85 -20.62
C GLU A 216 5.55 -4.01 -19.62
N THR A 217 6.01 -2.91 -19.01
CA THR A 217 7.08 -2.92 -17.99
C THR A 217 6.69 -3.74 -16.76
N ILE A 218 5.50 -3.50 -16.19
CA ILE A 218 5.03 -4.24 -15.00
C ILE A 218 4.83 -5.72 -15.35
N ARG A 219 4.33 -6.03 -16.55
CA ARG A 219 4.25 -7.43 -17.01
C ARG A 219 5.63 -8.10 -17.11
N ALA A 220 6.66 -7.36 -17.53
CA ALA A 220 8.02 -7.87 -17.65
C ALA A 220 8.69 -8.08 -16.29
N PHE A 221 8.43 -7.22 -15.30
CA PHE A 221 8.92 -7.40 -13.93
C PHE A 221 8.18 -8.52 -13.19
N GLY A 222 6.87 -8.61 -13.40
CA GLY A 222 5.98 -9.53 -12.71
C GLY A 222 4.77 -8.79 -12.16
N GLN A 223 3.60 -9.41 -12.30
CA GLN A 223 2.33 -8.85 -11.82
C GLN A 223 1.89 -9.49 -10.50
N SER A 224 2.72 -10.33 -9.88
CA SER A 224 2.38 -11.05 -8.66
C SER A 224 2.49 -10.15 -7.43
N CYS A 225 2.03 -10.65 -6.29
CA CYS A 225 2.15 -9.95 -5.01
C CYS A 225 3.55 -10.09 -4.38
N HIS A 226 4.42 -10.96 -4.90
CA HIS A 226 5.76 -11.14 -4.36
C HIS A 226 6.58 -9.85 -4.46
N THR A 227 7.24 -9.49 -3.36
CA THR A 227 8.06 -8.27 -3.24
C THR A 227 9.03 -8.07 -4.43
N PRO A 228 9.84 -9.06 -4.86
CA PRO A 228 10.77 -8.86 -5.98
C PRO A 228 10.11 -8.54 -7.33
N ASP A 229 8.87 -9.00 -7.54
CA ASP A 229 8.10 -8.78 -8.77
C ASP A 229 7.43 -7.40 -8.73
N ALA A 230 6.78 -7.07 -7.61
CA ALA A 230 5.98 -5.86 -7.46
C ALA A 230 6.84 -4.60 -7.28
N PHE A 231 7.96 -4.70 -6.57
CA PHE A 231 8.77 -3.55 -6.14
C PHE A 231 9.29 -2.70 -7.31
N PRO A 232 9.94 -3.26 -8.36
CA PRO A 232 10.40 -2.45 -9.49
C PRO A 232 9.24 -1.74 -10.21
N GLY A 233 8.07 -2.38 -10.29
CA GLY A 233 6.86 -1.78 -10.87
C GLY A 233 6.33 -0.60 -10.07
N ILE A 234 6.43 -0.64 -8.74
CA ILE A 234 6.08 0.49 -7.86
C ILE A 234 7.01 1.68 -8.13
N ILE A 235 8.33 1.44 -8.18
CA ILE A 235 9.33 2.49 -8.45
C ILE A 235 9.14 3.09 -9.84
N HIS A 236 8.88 2.25 -10.85
CA HIS A 236 8.56 2.71 -12.21
C HIS A 236 7.37 3.69 -12.22
N LEU A 237 6.27 3.33 -11.55
CA LEU A 237 5.07 4.18 -11.52
C LEU A 237 5.33 5.50 -10.80
N ILE A 238 6.00 5.47 -9.64
CA ILE A 238 6.30 6.68 -8.87
C ILE A 238 7.21 7.61 -9.66
N THR A 239 8.27 7.10 -10.27
CA THR A 239 9.27 7.92 -10.97
C THR A 239 8.79 8.42 -12.33
N LYS A 240 7.97 7.64 -13.03
CA LYS A 240 7.38 8.03 -14.32
C LYS A 240 6.26 9.06 -14.18
N TYR A 241 5.41 8.90 -13.17
CA TYR A 241 4.23 9.74 -12.95
C TYR A 241 4.37 10.62 -11.72
N GLU A 242 5.60 11.08 -11.44
CA GLU A 242 5.93 11.91 -10.27
C GLU A 242 5.01 13.15 -10.14
N GLY A 243 4.55 13.71 -11.26
CA GLY A 243 3.62 14.83 -11.33
C GLY A 243 2.15 14.48 -11.60
N ASP A 244 1.77 13.20 -11.67
CA ASP A 244 0.42 12.77 -12.08
C ASP A 244 -0.06 11.53 -11.32
N LEU A 245 -0.60 11.75 -10.11
CA LEU A 245 -1.16 10.70 -9.26
C LEU A 245 -2.27 9.92 -9.97
N LYS A 246 -3.15 10.61 -10.70
CA LYS A 246 -4.30 10.01 -11.37
C LYS A 246 -3.82 8.99 -12.39
N GLU A 247 -2.91 9.38 -13.28
CA GLU A 247 -2.39 8.48 -14.30
C GLU A 247 -1.59 7.34 -13.67
N ALA A 248 -0.80 7.61 -12.63
CA ALA A 248 -0.05 6.58 -11.92
C ALA A 248 -0.95 5.45 -11.40
N LEU A 249 -2.06 5.81 -10.75
CA LEU A 249 -3.02 4.85 -10.22
C LEU A 249 -3.77 4.12 -11.34
N ILE A 250 -4.19 4.82 -12.41
CA ILE A 250 -4.82 4.17 -13.57
C ILE A 250 -3.88 3.11 -14.16
N GLN A 251 -2.62 3.48 -14.40
CA GLN A 251 -1.60 2.60 -14.99
C GLN A 251 -1.28 1.42 -14.08
N SER A 252 -1.21 1.65 -12.77
CA SER A 252 -1.08 0.59 -11.78
C SER A 252 -2.19 -0.44 -11.91
N VAL A 253 -3.45 0.00 -12.03
CA VAL A 253 -4.60 -0.90 -12.07
C VAL A 253 -4.69 -1.65 -13.39
N ILE A 254 -4.54 -0.98 -14.53
CA ILE A 254 -4.66 -1.63 -15.85
C ILE A 254 -3.48 -2.57 -16.16
N ALA A 255 -2.36 -2.42 -15.45
CA ALA A 255 -1.25 -3.38 -15.49
C ALA A 255 -1.59 -4.73 -14.83
N GLY A 256 -2.74 -4.86 -14.15
CA GLY A 256 -3.27 -6.13 -13.67
C GLY A 256 -2.49 -6.81 -12.54
N GLY A 257 -2.86 -8.06 -12.27
CA GLY A 257 -2.31 -8.88 -11.18
C GLY A 257 -2.58 -8.28 -9.80
N ASP A 258 -1.60 -8.30 -8.89
CA ASP A 258 -1.70 -7.61 -7.60
C ASP A 258 -1.55 -6.09 -7.77
N SER A 259 -2.64 -5.47 -8.23
CA SER A 259 -2.71 -4.03 -8.43
C SER A 259 -3.04 -3.25 -7.16
N ALA A 260 -3.59 -3.88 -6.12
CA ALA A 260 -4.05 -3.15 -4.94
C ALA A 260 -2.87 -2.74 -4.06
N ALA A 261 -1.99 -3.67 -3.69
CA ALA A 261 -0.82 -3.36 -2.87
C ALA A 261 0.10 -2.33 -3.57
N ARG A 262 0.32 -2.50 -4.89
CA ARG A 262 1.06 -1.54 -5.72
C ARG A 262 0.41 -0.16 -5.72
N SER A 263 -0.91 -0.08 -5.91
CA SER A 263 -1.64 1.19 -5.94
C SER A 263 -1.67 1.89 -4.59
N MET A 264 -1.73 1.15 -3.48
CA MET A 264 -1.64 1.72 -2.13
C MET A 264 -0.30 2.43 -1.88
N ILE A 265 0.81 1.83 -2.30
CA ILE A 265 2.15 2.41 -2.13
C ILE A 265 2.34 3.60 -3.08
N VAL A 266 1.96 3.45 -4.36
CA VAL A 266 2.03 4.55 -5.34
C VAL A 266 1.18 5.74 -4.87
N GLY A 267 -0.04 5.47 -4.42
CA GLY A 267 -0.96 6.48 -3.88
C GLY A 267 -0.39 7.16 -2.63
N MET A 268 0.18 6.40 -1.70
CA MET A 268 0.86 6.96 -0.52
C MET A 268 1.97 7.94 -0.94
N ILE A 269 2.92 7.51 -1.78
CA ILE A 269 4.07 8.32 -2.14
C ILE A 269 3.69 9.56 -2.97
N LEU A 270 2.87 9.39 -4.00
CA LEU A 270 2.46 10.51 -4.85
C LEU A 270 1.45 11.44 -4.15
N GLY A 271 0.60 10.90 -3.28
CA GLY A 271 -0.32 11.71 -2.47
C GLY A 271 0.40 12.59 -1.46
N ALA A 272 1.48 12.07 -0.85
CA ALA A 272 2.37 12.87 0.00
C ALA A 272 3.03 14.02 -0.76
N HIS A 273 3.37 13.80 -2.03
CA HIS A 273 4.07 14.78 -2.87
C HIS A 273 3.13 15.83 -3.45
N LEU A 274 2.01 15.41 -4.03
CA LEU A 274 1.13 16.24 -4.85
C LEU A 274 -0.05 16.84 -4.07
N GLY A 275 -0.35 16.32 -2.88
CA GLY A 275 -1.43 16.82 -2.03
C GLY A 275 -2.83 16.42 -2.50
N MET A 276 -3.84 16.93 -1.79
CA MET A 276 -5.24 16.49 -1.94
C MET A 276 -5.81 16.85 -3.32
N GLU A 277 -5.41 17.98 -3.89
CA GLU A 277 -5.88 18.47 -5.20
C GLU A 277 -5.53 17.52 -6.36
N ALA A 278 -4.50 16.68 -6.20
CA ALA A 278 -4.12 15.69 -7.20
C ALA A 278 -5.01 14.43 -7.18
N ILE A 279 -5.82 14.24 -6.14
CA ILE A 279 -6.78 13.13 -6.05
C ILE A 279 -8.09 13.60 -6.70
N PRO A 280 -8.58 12.93 -7.75
CA PRO A 280 -9.87 13.24 -8.35
C PRO A 280 -11.00 13.27 -7.31
N GLU A 281 -11.79 14.35 -7.29
CA GLU A 281 -12.90 14.51 -6.34
C GLU A 281 -13.90 13.35 -6.40
N ALA A 282 -14.16 12.83 -7.60
CA ALA A 282 -15.04 11.66 -7.80
C ALA A 282 -14.52 10.40 -7.10
N TRP A 283 -13.21 10.25 -6.94
CA TRP A 283 -12.62 9.14 -6.19
C TRP A 283 -12.80 9.34 -4.70
N ILE A 284 -12.54 10.54 -4.17
CA ILE A 284 -12.80 10.82 -2.75
C ILE A 284 -14.28 10.58 -2.41
N PHE A 285 -15.20 11.14 -3.21
CA PHE A 285 -16.64 11.00 -3.00
C PHE A 285 -17.13 9.54 -3.17
N GLY A 286 -16.55 8.80 -4.10
CA GLY A 286 -16.93 7.42 -4.36
C GLY A 286 -16.39 6.42 -3.32
N LEU A 287 -15.41 6.82 -2.50
CA LEU A 287 -14.79 5.97 -1.49
C LEU A 287 -15.72 5.78 -0.29
N LYS A 288 -16.14 4.53 -0.03
CA LYS A 288 -17.17 4.21 0.97
C LYS A 288 -16.82 4.61 2.39
N ARG A 289 -15.53 4.72 2.71
CA ARG A 289 -15.02 5.05 4.05
C ARG A 289 -14.33 6.42 4.12
N ALA A 290 -14.53 7.30 3.14
CA ALA A 290 -13.85 8.61 3.10
C ALA A 290 -14.06 9.42 4.39
N GLU A 291 -15.31 9.59 4.81
CA GLU A 291 -15.65 10.36 6.01
C GLU A 291 -15.04 9.75 7.29
N GLN A 292 -15.04 8.42 7.41
CA GLN A 292 -14.41 7.75 8.56
C GLN A 292 -12.89 7.93 8.56
N ILE A 293 -12.24 7.86 7.39
CA ILE A 293 -10.80 8.12 7.26
C ILE A 293 -10.49 9.54 7.74
N GLU A 294 -11.22 10.54 7.26
CA GLU A 294 -11.02 11.94 7.64
C GLU A 294 -11.23 12.17 9.14
N ALA A 295 -12.25 11.54 9.72
CA ALA A 295 -12.53 11.63 11.15
C ALA A 295 -11.40 11.03 11.99
N LEU A 296 -10.90 9.84 11.62
CA LEU A 296 -9.80 9.15 12.32
C LEU A 296 -8.48 9.93 12.19
N LEU A 297 -8.17 10.46 11.00
CA LEU A 297 -6.98 11.31 10.82
C LEU A 297 -7.06 12.59 11.66
N SER A 298 -8.25 13.18 11.75
CA SER A 298 -8.48 14.37 12.57
C SER A 298 -8.33 14.10 14.07
N SER A 299 -8.65 12.88 14.54
CA SER A 299 -8.50 12.54 15.97
C SER A 299 -7.06 12.25 16.39
N ILE A 300 -6.20 11.81 15.46
CA ILE A 300 -4.77 11.57 15.72
C ILE A 300 -4.03 12.89 15.97
N GLY A 301 -4.19 13.88 15.08
CA GLY A 301 -3.52 15.18 15.18
C GLY A 301 -2.91 15.70 13.89
#